data_AF-A0A161ZL30-F1
#
_entry.id   AF-A0A161ZL30-F1
#
_cell.length_a   1.000
_cell.length_b   1.000
_cell.length_c   1.000
_cell.angle_alpha   90.00
_cell.angle_beta   90.00
_cell.angle_gamma   90.00
#
_symmetry.space_group_name_H-M   'P 1'
#
loop_
_entity.id
_entity.type
_entity.pdbx_description
1 polymer ?
#
loop_
_entity_poly.entity_id
_entity_poly.type
_entity_poly.pdbx_seq_one_letter_code
_entity_poly.pdbx_strand_id
1 'polypeptide(L)' 'MSSRNRDPLVVGRVIGDVLDPFTRSISLRVTYNNREVNNGCEFRPSHVVSQPRVEIGGDDLRTFYTLVSC' A
#
# COMPACT_ATOMS: atom_id res chain seq x y z
N MET A 1 16.71 -23.48 -2.79
CA MET A 1 16.13 -23.03 -1.51
C MET A 1 15.34 -21.76 -1.78
N SER A 2 14.10 -21.84 -2.24
CA SER A 2 13.26 -20.63 -2.34
C SER A 2 12.77 -20.29 -0.94
N SER A 3 13.31 -19.21 -0.38
CA SER A 3 12.70 -18.53 0.74
C SER A 3 11.23 -18.32 0.39
N ARG A 4 10.32 -18.87 1.20
CA ARG A 4 8.89 -18.57 1.11
C ARG A 4 8.74 -17.08 1.35
N ASN A 5 8.79 -16.28 0.28
CA ASN A 5 8.49 -14.86 0.31
C ASN A 5 6.98 -14.74 0.49
N ARG A 6 6.54 -14.93 1.75
CA ARG A 6 5.12 -14.87 2.12
C ARG A 6 4.68 -13.43 1.92
N ASP A 7 3.58 -13.24 1.20
CA ASP A 7 3.03 -11.91 0.94
C ASP A 7 2.83 -11.16 2.27
N PRO A 8 3.44 -9.97 2.45
CA PRO A 8 3.38 -9.25 3.71
C PRO A 8 1.95 -8.83 4.08
N LEU A 9 1.03 -8.67 3.13
CA LEU A 9 -0.38 -8.39 3.41
C LEU A 9 -1.12 -9.61 3.99
N VAL A 10 -0.68 -10.83 3.64
CA VAL A 10 -1.19 -12.07 4.22
C VAL A 10 -0.58 -12.29 5.61
N VAL A 11 0.73 -12.08 5.75
CA VAL A 11 1.42 -12.22 7.05
C VAL A 11 0.87 -11.22 8.07
N GLY A 12 0.61 -9.98 7.66
CA GLY A 12 0.00 -8.94 8.48
C GLY A 12 -1.52 -9.05 8.63
N ARG A 13 -2.15 -10.10 8.08
CA ARG A 13 -3.61 -10.37 8.10
C ARG A 13 -4.51 -9.31 7.47
N VAL A 14 -3.94 -8.33 6.78
CA VAL A 14 -4.72 -7.34 6.00
C VAL A 14 -5.58 -8.05 4.95
N ILE A 15 -5.00 -9.03 4.25
CA ILE A 15 -5.78 -9.98 3.47
C ILE A 15 -6.41 -10.99 4.45
N GLY A 16 -7.74 -11.08 4.44
CA GLY A 16 -8.53 -11.85 5.40
C GLY A 16 -9.32 -10.94 6.35
N ASP A 17 -8.66 -9.98 7.01
CA ASP A 17 -9.35 -9.08 7.96
C ASP A 17 -9.98 -7.86 7.25
N VAL A 18 -9.37 -7.36 6.16
CA VAL A 18 -9.80 -6.14 5.46
C VAL A 18 -10.10 -6.37 3.98
N LEU A 19 -9.26 -7.15 3.30
CA LEU A 19 -9.34 -7.38 1.86
C LEU A 19 -9.47 -8.88 1.54
N ASP A 20 -10.20 -9.21 0.48
CA ASP A 20 -10.11 -10.52 -0.16
C ASP A 20 -8.75 -10.67 -0.89
N PRO A 21 -8.24 -11.90 -1.09
CA PRO A 21 -7.04 -12.13 -1.89
C PRO A 21 -7.17 -11.56 -3.31
N PHE A 22 -6.15 -10.84 -3.76
CA PHE A 22 -6.14 -10.21 -5.09
C PHE A 22 -4.75 -10.26 -5.72
N THR A 23 -4.68 -10.07 -7.04
CA THR A 23 -3.42 -9.87 -7.78
C THR A 23 -3.15 -8.38 -7.92
N ARG A 24 -1.98 -7.92 -7.48
CA ARG A 24 -1.55 -6.52 -7.66
C ARG A 24 -1.34 -6.25 -9.16
N SER A 25 -2.09 -5.31 -9.71
CA SER A 25 -2.05 -4.96 -11.14
C SER A 25 -1.50 -3.56 -11.43
N ILE A 26 -1.60 -2.64 -10.46
CA ILE A 26 -1.19 -1.24 -10.61
C ILE A 26 -0.21 -0.89 -9.47
N SER A 27 0.80 -0.09 -9.79
CA SER A 27 1.71 0.45 -8.77
C SER A 27 1.01 1.53 -7.94
N LEU A 28 1.18 1.46 -6.62
CA LEU A 28 0.71 2.45 -5.67
C LEU A 28 1.89 2.86 -4.80
N ARG A 29 2.19 4.16 -4.76
CA ARG A 29 3.24 4.71 -3.92
C ARG A 29 2.67 5.80 -3.03
N VAL A 30 2.81 5.61 -1.72
CA VAL A 30 2.35 6.55 -0.70
C VAL A 30 3.55 7.06 0.06
N THR A 31 3.72 8.39 0.11
CA THR A 31 4.87 9.03 0.77
C THR A 31 4.38 10.07 1.77
N TYR A 32 4.80 9.93 3.03
CA TYR A 32 4.67 10.97 4.05
C TYR A 32 6.00 11.74 4.14
N ASN A 33 5.98 13.03 3.80
CA ASN A 33 7.18 13.85 3.64
C ASN A 33 8.17 13.19 2.66
N ASN A 34 9.28 12.65 3.17
CA ASN A 34 10.32 11.97 2.38
C ASN A 34 10.40 10.46 2.69
N ARG A 35 9.40 9.89 3.36
CA ARG A 35 9.37 8.48 3.75
C ARG A 35 8.22 7.75 3.08
N GLU A 36 8.58 6.74 2.30
CA GLU A 36 7.65 5.86 1.60
C GLU A 36 7.04 4.81 2.54
N VAL A 37 5.74 4.58 2.39
CA VAL A 37 5.00 3.56 3.13
C VAL A 37 5.30 2.19 2.51
N ASN A 38 5.79 1.28 3.35
CA ASN A 38 6.04 -0.12 3.01
C ASN A 38 5.21 -1.03 3.95
N ASN A 39 4.83 -2.21 3.47
CA ASN A 39 4.03 -3.12 4.30
C ASN A 39 4.77 -3.51 5.58
N GLY A 40 4.12 -3.33 6.73
CA GLY A 40 4.67 -3.65 8.05
C GLY A 40 5.65 -2.61 8.63
N CYS A 41 5.90 -1.49 7.95
CA CYS A 41 6.75 -0.45 8.53
C CYS A 41 5.96 0.49 9.46
N GLU A 42 6.52 0.76 10.64
CA GLU A 42 5.89 1.62 11.64
C GLU A 42 6.19 3.09 11.37
N PHE A 43 5.20 3.95 11.59
CA PHE A 43 5.32 5.41 11.59
C PHE A 43 4.95 5.95 12.96
N ARG A 44 5.67 6.97 13.43
CA ARG A 44 5.23 7.75 14.59
C ARG A 44 3.96 8.51 14.20
N PRO A 45 2.97 8.66 15.12
CA PRO A 45 1.76 9.43 14.83
C PRO A 45 2.04 10.84 14.30
N SER A 46 3.07 11.50 14.83
CA SER A 46 3.50 12.83 14.39
C SER A 46 3.98 12.89 12.93
N HIS A 47 4.35 11.76 12.32
CA HIS A 47 4.80 11.70 10.92
C HIS A 47 3.66 11.51 9.92
N VAL A 48 2.46 11.18 10.38
CA VAL A 48 1.30 10.87 9.52
C VAL A 48 0.13 11.83 9.72
N VAL A 49 0.38 12.97 10.38
CA VAL A 49 -0.64 14.00 10.64
C VAL A 49 -1.11 14.67 9.35
N SER A 50 -0.19 14.94 8.44
CA SER A 50 -0.48 15.58 7.15
C SER A 50 -0.81 14.54 6.10
N GLN A 51 -1.73 14.86 5.18
CA GLN A 51 -2.08 13.99 4.06
C GLN A 51 -0.82 13.58 3.25
N PRO A 52 -0.67 12.30 2.90
CA PRO A 52 0.50 11.85 2.13
C PRO A 52 0.39 12.25 0.66
N ARG A 53 1.53 12.29 -0.02
CA ARG A 53 1.58 12.31 -1.48
C ARG A 53 1.34 10.89 -1.99
N VAL A 54 0.38 10.75 -2.90
CA VAL A 54 0.04 9.46 -3.51
C VAL A 54 0.30 9.53 -5.01
N GLU A 55 1.04 8.56 -5.51
CA GLU A 55 1.27 8.32 -6.94
C GLU A 55 0.66 6.96 -7.30
N ILE A 56 -0.16 6.95 -8.33
CA ILE A 56 -0.80 5.73 -8.86
C ILE A 56 -0.29 5.55 -10.29
N GLY A 57 0.15 4.34 -10.62
CA GLY A 57 0.53 3.99 -11.98
C GLY A 57 -0.69 3.71 -12.87
N GLY A 58 -0.45 2.91 -13.91
CA GLY A 58 -1.46 2.54 -14.90
C GLY A 58 -1.20 3.20 -16.25
N ASP A 59 -1.48 2.46 -17.31
CA ASP A 59 -1.11 2.85 -18.68
C ASP A 59 -2.25 3.60 -19.39
N ASP A 60 -3.47 3.54 -18.84
CA ASP A 60 -4.64 4.21 -19.38
C ASP A 60 -5.06 5.41 -18.54
N LEU A 61 -4.85 6.61 -19.10
CA LEU A 61 -5.22 7.89 -18.49
C LEU A 61 -6.73 8.12 -18.41
N ARG A 62 -7.56 7.27 -19.03
CA ARG A 62 -9.02 7.33 -18.93
C ARG A 62 -9.56 6.55 -17.74
N THR A 63 -8.74 5.71 -17.13
CA THR A 63 -9.12 4.94 -15.96
C THR A 63 -8.99 5.82 -14.72
N PHE A 64 -10.07 5.88 -13.94
CA PHE A 64 -10.11 6.60 -12.68
C PHE A 64 -10.12 5.60 -11.52
N TYR A 65 -9.36 5.92 -10.47
CA TYR A 65 -9.20 5.05 -9.31
C TYR A 65 -9.75 5.73 -8.06
N THR A 66 -10.19 4.93 -7.11
CA THR A 66 -10.57 5.38 -5.76
C THR A 66 -9.52 4.90 -4.77
N LEU A 67 -9.03 5.82 -3.94
CA LEU A 67 -8.16 5.50 -2.81
C LEU A 67 -8.97 5.48 -1.52
N VAL A 68 -8.78 4.44 -0.70
CA VAL A 68 -9.40 4.31 0.63
C VAL A 68 -8.30 4.25 1.68
N SER A 69 -8.42 5.06 2.74
CA SER A 69 -7.58 5.01 3.94
C SER A 69 -8.48 4.96 5.17
N CYS A 70 -8.22 4.03 6.09
CA CYS A 70 -8.93 3.87 7.35
C CYS A 70 -8.14 4.46 8.53
#